data_AF-A0A498PR18-F1
#
_entry.id   AF-A0A498PR18-F1
#
_cell.length_a   1.000
_cell.length_b   1.000
_cell.length_c   1.000
_cell.angle_alpha   90.00
_cell.angle_beta   90.00
_cell.angle_gamma   90.00
#
_symmetry.space_group_name_H-M   'P 1'
#
loop_
_entity.id
_entity.type
_entity.pdbx_description
1 polymer ?
#
loop_
_entity_poly.entity_id
_entity_poly.type
_entity_poly.pdbx_seq_one_letter_code
_entity_poly.pdbx_strand_id
1 'polypeptide(L)'
;MTSAGDTKSKPLFYEPGASWYWLLAGPIAAVSMILIEMSGGGGVGLVTPAIFLVMVSVFVAVQVKAARIHTSVELTEDALRQGTETILVSEIVKVFPEPENSEASGKPLAKWQSARALGELVGVPRGRVGIGLKLTGGRTAQAWARRHRHLRAALTPLVTERVEPVQVDVDDDDTEPTR
;
A
#
# COMPACT_ATOMS: atom_id res chain seq x y z
N MET A 1 22.84 -7.10 25.67
CA MET A 1 22.19 -6.44 24.51
C MET A 1 21.59 -7.54 23.66
N THR A 2 20.31 -7.83 23.86
CA THR A 2 19.61 -8.94 23.20
C THR A 2 19.21 -8.48 21.81
N SER A 3 19.71 -9.18 20.78
CA SER A 3 19.29 -8.99 19.40
C SER A 3 17.82 -9.40 19.33
N ALA A 4 16.92 -8.42 19.18
CA ALA A 4 15.51 -8.66 18.93
C ALA A 4 15.42 -9.43 17.61
N GLY A 5 15.10 -10.71 17.72
CA GLY A 5 14.93 -11.60 16.59
C GLY A 5 13.94 -10.97 15.61
N ASP A 6 14.44 -10.78 14.39
CA ASP A 6 13.68 -10.49 13.18
C ASP A 6 12.71 -11.66 12.94
N THR A 7 11.60 -11.69 13.68
CA THR A 7 10.44 -12.48 13.31
C THR A 7 9.90 -11.83 12.04
N LYS A 8 10.44 -12.24 10.89
CA LYS A 8 9.86 -11.90 9.59
C LYS A 8 8.48 -12.56 9.52
N SER A 9 7.47 -11.97 10.17
CA SER A 9 6.07 -12.30 9.96
C SER A 9 5.83 -12.24 8.46
N LYS A 10 5.45 -13.37 7.88
CA LYS A 10 5.28 -13.53 6.44
C LYS A 10 4.26 -12.48 5.96
N PRO A 11 4.59 -11.65 4.95
CA PRO A 11 3.66 -10.64 4.49
C PRO A 11 2.43 -11.32 3.88
N LEU A 12 1.27 -11.09 4.50
CA LEU A 12 -0.04 -11.56 4.03
C LEU A 12 -0.45 -10.82 2.76
N PHE A 13 -0.03 -9.57 2.62
CA PHE A 13 -0.21 -8.79 1.41
C PHE A 13 1.00 -7.89 1.15
N TYR A 14 1.46 -7.85 -0.11
CA TYR A 14 2.53 -6.96 -0.53
C TYR A 14 2.23 -6.31 -1.89
N GLU A 15 2.43 -5.00 -1.95
CA GLU A 15 2.35 -4.21 -3.17
C GLU A 15 3.58 -3.29 -3.25
N PRO A 16 4.46 -3.45 -4.26
CA PRO A 16 5.73 -2.72 -4.32
C PRO A 16 5.59 -1.25 -4.78
N GLY A 17 4.40 -0.79 -5.19
CA GLY A 17 4.18 0.57 -5.69
C GLY A 17 4.51 0.77 -7.18
N ALA A 18 5.77 0.62 -7.60
CA ALA A 18 6.22 0.77 -8.99
C ALA A 18 7.12 -0.38 -9.47
N SER A 19 7.13 -0.67 -10.77
CA SER A 19 7.98 -1.73 -11.33
C SER A 19 9.33 -1.19 -11.79
N TRP A 20 10.40 -1.96 -11.54
CA TRP A 20 11.73 -1.68 -12.10
C TRP A 20 11.80 -1.87 -13.61
N TYR A 21 10.81 -2.52 -14.25
CA TYR A 21 10.73 -2.63 -15.71
C TYR A 21 10.75 -1.28 -16.42
N TRP A 22 10.32 -0.20 -15.77
CA TRP A 22 10.42 1.15 -16.32
C TRP A 22 11.86 1.58 -16.62
N LEU A 23 12.87 1.01 -15.95
CA LEU A 23 14.27 1.27 -16.27
C LEU A 23 14.66 0.89 -17.70
N LEU A 24 13.92 -0.03 -18.34
CA LEU A 24 14.13 -0.38 -19.74
C LEU A 24 13.95 0.82 -20.69
N ALA A 25 13.27 1.89 -20.25
CA ALA A 25 13.18 3.13 -21.01
C ALA A 25 14.55 3.72 -21.38
N GLY A 26 15.57 3.58 -20.51
CA GLY A 26 16.93 4.02 -20.79
C GLY A 26 17.59 3.27 -21.95
N PRO A 27 17.69 1.92 -21.87
CA PRO A 27 18.13 1.09 -22.99
C PRO A 27 17.33 1.32 -24.27
N ILE A 28 16.01 1.44 -24.18
CA ILE A 28 15.16 1.73 -25.36
C ILE A 28 15.50 3.10 -25.98
N ALA A 29 15.74 4.13 -25.16
CA ALA A 29 16.14 5.45 -25.64
C ALA A 29 17.52 5.40 -26.34
N ALA A 30 18.47 4.67 -25.77
CA ALA A 30 19.80 4.50 -26.35
C ALA A 30 19.75 3.74 -27.68
N VAL A 31 19.02 2.62 -27.73
CA VAL A 31 18.80 1.88 -28.98
C VAL A 31 18.12 2.75 -30.04
N SER A 32 17.12 3.54 -29.65
CA SER A 32 16.47 4.48 -30.57
C SER A 32 17.47 5.49 -31.14
N MET A 33 18.40 6.02 -30.34
CA MET A 33 19.43 6.93 -30.82
C MET A 33 20.36 6.27 -31.84
N ILE A 34 20.81 5.03 -31.57
CA ILE A 34 21.64 4.27 -32.51
C ILE A 34 20.92 4.07 -33.85
N LEU A 35 19.64 3.69 -33.81
CA LEU A 35 18.84 3.49 -35.03
C LEU A 35 18.70 4.79 -35.84
N ILE A 36 18.52 5.93 -35.16
CA ILE A 36 18.46 7.25 -35.82
C ILE A 36 19.81 7.58 -36.46
N GLU A 37 20.93 7.40 -35.76
CA GLU A 37 22.27 7.67 -36.29
C GLU A 37 22.58 6.80 -37.53
N MET A 38 22.21 5.51 -37.49
CA MET A 38 22.35 4.60 -38.64
C MET A 38 21.52 5.05 -39.84
N SER A 39 20.29 5.55 -39.61
CA SER A 39 19.43 6.04 -40.68
C SER A 39 19.89 7.37 -41.29
N GLY A 40 20.66 8.17 -40.54
CA GLY A 40 21.16 9.48 -40.95
C GLY A 40 22.39 9.47 -41.87
N GLY A 41 22.95 8.30 -42.17
CA GLY A 41 24.09 8.15 -43.09
C GLY A 41 25.45 8.62 -42.54
N GLY A 42 25.53 8.99 -41.26
CA GLY A 42 26.76 9.32 -40.55
C GLY A 42 27.42 8.11 -39.89
N GLY A 43 28.61 8.31 -39.28
CA GLY A 43 29.21 7.29 -38.41
C GLY A 43 28.45 7.17 -37.09
N VAL A 44 28.23 5.94 -36.62
CA VAL A 44 27.56 5.67 -35.33
C VAL A 44 28.49 6.04 -34.18
N GLY A 45 28.10 7.01 -33.36
CA GLY A 45 28.89 7.52 -32.25
C GLY A 45 28.33 7.06 -30.92
N LEU A 46 28.97 6.10 -30.25
CA LEU A 46 28.44 5.51 -29.00
C LEU A 46 28.31 6.50 -27.82
N VAL A 47 28.91 7.68 -27.90
CA VAL A 47 28.86 8.71 -26.84
C VAL A 47 27.44 9.25 -26.66
N THR A 48 26.76 9.61 -27.75
CA THR A 48 25.42 10.22 -27.68
C THR A 48 24.38 9.24 -27.10
N PRO A 49 24.26 7.99 -27.60
CA PRO A 49 23.39 6.98 -27.01
C PRO A 49 23.73 6.65 -25.55
N ALA A 50 25.01 6.65 -25.17
CA ALA A 50 25.43 6.42 -23.79
C ALA A 50 24.97 7.53 -22.84
N ILE A 51 25.02 8.80 -23.25
CA ILE A 51 24.50 9.92 -22.46
C ILE A 51 22.99 9.75 -22.24
N PHE A 52 22.23 9.44 -23.29
CA PHE A 52 20.78 9.20 -23.18
C PHE A 52 20.46 7.99 -22.30
N LEU A 53 21.21 6.89 -22.44
CA LEU A 53 21.10 5.72 -21.59
C LEU A 53 21.19 6.10 -20.12
N VAL A 54 22.27 6.79 -19.73
CA VAL A 54 22.54 7.15 -18.34
C VAL A 54 21.49 8.14 -17.85
N MET A 55 21.23 9.22 -18.58
CA MET A 55 20.33 10.29 -18.14
C MET A 55 18.90 9.78 -17.94
N VAL A 56 18.35 9.04 -18.90
CA VAL A 56 16.99 8.49 -18.81
C VAL A 56 16.91 7.41 -17.73
N SER A 57 17.90 6.50 -17.65
CA SER A 57 17.91 5.44 -16.63
C SER A 57 17.96 6.01 -15.22
N VAL A 58 18.84 6.98 -14.96
CA VAL A 58 18.97 7.61 -13.63
C VAL A 58 17.68 8.35 -13.27
N PHE A 59 17.13 9.13 -14.18
CA PHE A 59 15.89 9.87 -13.94
C PHE A 59 14.71 8.94 -13.63
N VAL A 60 14.55 7.86 -14.40
CA VAL A 60 13.50 6.86 -14.15
C VAL A 60 13.76 6.08 -12.86
N ALA A 61 15.01 5.75 -12.55
CA ALA A 61 15.37 5.06 -11.31
C ALA A 61 14.94 5.84 -10.07
N VAL A 62 15.19 7.15 -10.05
CA VAL A 62 14.78 8.03 -8.95
C VAL A 62 13.26 8.04 -8.80
N GLN A 63 12.52 8.19 -9.90
CA GLN A 63 11.05 8.17 -9.88
C GLN A 63 10.48 6.84 -9.40
N VAL A 64 11.01 5.70 -9.90
CA VAL A 64 10.58 4.37 -9.47
C VAL A 64 10.88 4.18 -8.00
N LYS A 65 12.07 4.57 -7.51
CA LYS A 65 12.43 4.47 -6.10
C LYS A 65 11.49 5.30 -5.22
N ALA A 66 11.23 6.54 -5.59
CA ALA A 66 10.29 7.39 -4.86
C ALA A 66 8.88 6.76 -4.81
N ALA A 67 8.38 6.28 -5.94
CA ALA A 67 7.10 5.60 -6.00
C ALA A 67 7.08 4.31 -5.15
N ARG A 68 8.17 3.52 -5.14
CA ARG A 68 8.26 2.33 -4.28
C ARG A 68 8.28 2.68 -2.79
N ILE A 69 8.96 3.75 -2.40
CA ILE A 69 9.03 4.17 -0.99
C ILE A 69 7.67 4.68 -0.52
N HIS A 70 7.06 5.62 -1.24
CA HIS A 70 5.83 6.29 -0.78
C HIS A 70 4.55 5.56 -1.14
N THR A 71 4.56 4.69 -2.16
CA THR A 71 3.37 3.97 -2.63
C THR A 71 3.46 2.45 -2.49
N SER A 72 4.35 1.96 -1.61
CA SER A 72 4.34 0.54 -1.23
C SER A 72 3.32 0.25 -0.13
N VAL A 73 2.80 -0.96 -0.15
CA VAL A 73 1.89 -1.47 0.87
C VAL A 73 2.37 -2.82 1.33
N GLU A 74 2.45 -3.01 2.63
CA GLU A 74 2.76 -4.29 3.23
C GLU A 74 1.83 -4.52 4.42
N LEU A 75 1.17 -5.67 4.43
CA LEU A 75 0.37 -6.13 5.57
C LEU A 75 1.00 -7.42 6.08
N THR A 76 1.36 -7.42 7.36
CA THR A 76 1.69 -8.61 8.14
C THR A 76 0.55 -8.88 9.13
N GLU A 77 0.68 -9.95 9.93
CA GLU A 77 -0.27 -10.24 11.01
C GLU A 77 -0.30 -9.12 12.07
N ASP A 78 0.85 -8.49 12.30
CA ASP A 78 1.03 -7.51 13.39
C ASP A 78 0.88 -6.05 12.94
N ALA A 79 1.21 -5.73 11.69
CA ALA A 79 1.34 -4.35 11.22
C ALA A 79 0.88 -4.14 9.77
N LEU A 80 0.34 -2.95 9.52
CA LEU A 80 0.04 -2.43 8.19
C LEU A 80 0.97 -1.26 7.88
N ARG A 81 1.86 -1.44 6.90
CA ARG A 81 2.72 -0.40 6.34
C ARG A 81 2.12 0.16 5.04
N GLN A 82 2.01 1.48 4.99
CA GLN A 82 1.47 2.26 3.89
C GLN A 82 2.46 3.39 3.55
N GLY A 83 3.24 3.18 2.50
CA GLY A 83 4.35 4.05 2.14
C GLY A 83 5.39 4.10 3.27
N THR A 84 5.48 5.27 3.90
CA THR A 84 6.40 5.56 5.02
C THR A 84 5.74 5.45 6.40
N GLU A 85 4.42 5.27 6.48
CA GLU A 85 3.70 5.14 7.76
C GLU A 85 3.42 3.66 8.05
N THR A 86 3.66 3.23 9.29
CA THR A 86 3.32 1.89 9.77
C THR A 86 2.42 2.02 10.98
N ILE A 87 1.28 1.33 10.96
CA ILE A 87 0.38 1.22 12.10
C ILE A 87 0.27 -0.24 12.52
N LEU A 88 0.06 -0.48 13.81
CA LEU A 88 -0.18 -1.83 14.28
C LEU A 88 -1.59 -2.27 13.87
N VAL A 89 -1.75 -3.53 13.48
CA VAL A 89 -3.08 -4.12 13.26
C VAL A 89 -3.91 -4.05 14.55
N SER A 90 -3.24 -4.09 15.70
CA SER A 90 -3.84 -3.89 17.02
C SER A 90 -4.36 -2.45 17.29
N GLU A 91 -4.07 -1.49 16.42
CA GLU A 91 -4.68 -0.16 16.49
C GLU A 91 -5.94 -0.07 15.64
N ILE A 92 -6.22 -1.06 14.78
CA ILE A 92 -7.36 -1.06 13.88
C ILE A 92 -8.53 -1.73 14.60
N VAL A 93 -9.59 -0.97 14.85
CA VAL A 93 -10.80 -1.42 15.57
C VAL A 93 -11.88 -1.89 14.60
N LYS A 94 -11.99 -1.26 13.43
CA LYS A 94 -13.00 -1.62 12.44
C LYS A 94 -12.53 -1.29 11.03
N VAL A 95 -12.87 -2.16 10.09
CA VAL A 95 -12.75 -1.91 8.65
C VAL A 95 -14.12 -1.50 8.12
N PHE A 96 -14.24 -0.32 7.52
CA PHE A 96 -15.50 0.14 6.90
C PHE A 96 -15.77 -0.60 5.60
N PRO A 97 -17.03 -0.86 5.20
CA PRO A 97 -17.35 -1.58 3.96
C PRO A 97 -16.83 -0.88 2.68
N GLU A 98 -16.89 -1.58 1.54
CA GLU A 98 -16.56 -0.97 0.24
C GLU A 98 -17.48 0.23 -0.01
N PRO A 99 -16.95 1.38 -0.48
CA PRO A 99 -17.78 2.56 -0.69
C PRO A 99 -18.79 2.31 -1.80
N GLU A 100 -20.05 2.71 -1.58
CA GLU A 100 -21.11 2.64 -2.59
C GLU A 100 -20.78 3.49 -3.83
N ASN A 101 -20.05 4.59 -3.61
CA ASN A 101 -19.67 5.54 -4.65
C ASN A 101 -18.16 5.80 -4.64
N SER A 102 -17.52 5.72 -5.81
CA SER A 102 -16.13 6.14 -5.98
C SER A 102 -16.00 7.67 -5.95
N GLU A 103 -14.85 8.19 -5.53
CA GLU A 103 -14.56 9.63 -5.53
C GLU A 103 -14.76 10.28 -6.92
N ALA A 104 -14.46 9.55 -7.99
CA ALA A 104 -14.62 10.00 -9.37
C ALA A 104 -16.09 10.11 -9.83
N SER A 105 -17.05 9.58 -9.06
CA SER A 105 -18.46 9.51 -9.48
C SER A 105 -19.24 10.80 -9.21
N GLY A 106 -18.68 11.76 -8.45
CA GLY A 106 -19.38 12.99 -8.07
C GLY A 106 -20.64 12.78 -7.20
N LYS A 107 -20.85 11.56 -6.71
CA LYS A 107 -21.96 11.17 -5.84
C LYS A 107 -21.58 11.34 -4.37
N PRO A 108 -22.55 11.30 -3.43
CA PRO A 108 -22.27 11.39 -2.00
C PRO A 108 -21.24 10.33 -1.58
N LEU A 109 -20.16 10.81 -0.98
CA LEU A 109 -19.10 9.96 -0.45
C LEU A 109 -19.42 9.54 0.99
N ALA A 110 -18.96 8.36 1.37
CA ALA A 110 -18.95 7.95 2.77
C ALA A 110 -18.04 8.87 3.59
N LYS A 111 -18.41 9.17 4.84
CA LYS A 111 -17.67 10.09 5.73
C LYS A 111 -16.20 9.72 5.91
N TRP A 112 -15.83 8.44 5.79
CA TRP A 112 -14.45 7.99 5.91
C TRP A 112 -13.61 8.30 4.66
N GLN A 113 -14.22 8.51 3.48
CA GLN A 113 -13.50 8.81 2.23
C GLN A 113 -12.85 10.20 2.22
N SER A 114 -13.21 11.07 3.16
CA SER A 114 -12.54 12.36 3.39
C SER A 114 -11.53 12.32 4.54
N ALA A 115 -11.32 11.17 5.18
CA ALA A 115 -10.35 11.04 6.26
C ALA A 115 -8.90 11.08 5.74
N ARG A 116 -7.92 11.28 6.63
CA ARG A 116 -6.50 11.28 6.24
C ARG A 116 -6.10 9.92 5.68
N ALA A 117 -5.46 9.88 4.52
CA ALA A 117 -4.82 8.69 4.00
C ALA A 117 -3.57 8.35 4.82
N LEU A 118 -3.37 7.06 5.13
CA LEU A 118 -2.17 6.58 5.79
C LEU A 118 -0.95 6.80 4.90
N GLY A 119 0.16 7.23 5.49
CA GLY A 119 1.37 7.64 4.79
C GLY A 119 1.56 9.16 4.80
N GLU A 120 2.63 9.61 4.15
CA GLU A 120 2.97 11.04 4.01
C GLU A 120 2.12 11.78 2.96
N LEU A 121 1.24 11.08 2.25
CA LEU A 121 0.47 11.66 1.17
C LEU A 121 -0.83 12.30 1.69
N VAL A 122 -1.19 13.44 1.11
CA VAL A 122 -2.38 14.23 1.49
C VAL A 122 -3.70 13.46 1.23
N GLY A 123 -3.66 12.47 0.35
CA GLY A 123 -4.80 11.63 0.00
C GLY A 123 -4.37 10.31 -0.63
N VAL A 124 -5.33 9.55 -1.13
CA VAL A 124 -5.09 8.24 -1.75
C VAL A 124 -4.24 8.42 -3.01
N PRO A 125 -3.14 7.66 -3.19
CA PRO A 125 -2.31 7.75 -4.39
C PRO A 125 -3.10 7.46 -5.67
N ARG A 126 -2.76 8.14 -6.77
CA ARG A 126 -3.41 7.90 -8.08
C ARG A 126 -3.39 6.43 -8.46
N GLY A 127 -4.53 5.94 -8.96
CA GLY A 127 -4.73 4.55 -9.40
C GLY A 127 -4.94 3.54 -8.26
N ARG A 128 -5.12 4.01 -7.02
CA ARG A 128 -5.37 3.17 -5.83
C ARG A 128 -6.75 3.53 -5.27
N VAL A 129 -7.31 2.61 -4.50
CA VAL A 129 -8.62 2.79 -3.88
C VAL A 129 -8.44 2.84 -2.37
N GLY A 130 -9.09 3.83 -1.74
CA GLY A 130 -9.12 4.00 -0.29
C GLY A 130 -9.96 2.93 0.41
N ILE A 131 -9.52 2.54 1.59
CA ILE A 131 -10.19 1.62 2.51
C ILE A 131 -10.30 2.34 3.84
N GLY A 132 -11.53 2.64 4.26
CA GLY A 132 -11.76 3.28 5.55
C GLY A 132 -11.41 2.35 6.71
N LEU A 133 -10.61 2.86 7.64
CA LEU A 133 -10.25 2.21 8.89
C LEU A 133 -10.67 3.09 10.06
N LYS A 134 -11.27 2.48 11.09
CA LYS A 134 -11.44 3.09 12.40
C LYS A 134 -10.30 2.63 13.29
N LEU A 135 -9.55 3.58 13.83
CA LEU A 135 -8.43 3.33 14.73
C LEU A 135 -8.87 3.44 16.20
N THR A 136 -8.03 2.94 17.09
CA THR A 136 -8.13 3.17 18.53
C THR A 136 -8.16 4.67 18.84
N GLY A 137 -8.89 5.06 19.89
CA GLY A 137 -9.16 6.47 20.18
C GLY A 137 -10.19 7.13 19.25
N GLY A 138 -10.92 6.36 18.43
CA GLY A 138 -12.05 6.85 17.64
C GLY A 138 -11.68 7.59 16.35
N ARG A 139 -10.38 7.70 16.04
CA ARG A 139 -9.88 8.32 14.81
C ARG A 139 -10.25 7.47 13.59
N THR A 140 -10.46 8.13 12.45
CA THR A 140 -10.69 7.46 11.15
C THR A 140 -9.52 7.79 10.23
N ALA A 141 -9.03 6.79 9.51
CA ALA A 141 -7.97 6.92 8.50
C ALA A 141 -8.35 6.14 7.24
N GLN A 142 -7.65 6.40 6.15
CA GLN A 142 -7.79 5.65 4.91
C GLN A 142 -6.52 4.86 4.61
N ALA A 143 -6.58 3.53 4.70
CA ALA A 143 -5.61 2.69 4.03
C ALA A 143 -5.85 2.74 2.53
N TRP A 144 -4.87 2.32 1.73
CA TRP A 144 -5.05 2.25 0.28
C TRP A 144 -4.28 1.07 -0.29
N ALA A 145 -4.74 0.60 -1.44
CA ALA A 145 -4.04 -0.38 -2.26
C ALA A 145 -4.58 -0.34 -3.68
N ARG A 146 -3.80 -0.81 -4.65
CA ARG A 146 -4.32 -1.05 -6.00
C ARG A 146 -5.24 -2.26 -6.01
N ARG A 147 -4.90 -3.29 -5.23
CA ARG A 147 -5.74 -4.49 -5.00
C ARG A 147 -6.51 -4.38 -3.68
N HIS A 148 -7.33 -3.33 -3.56
CA HIS A 148 -8.06 -3.00 -2.33
C HIS A 148 -8.94 -4.14 -1.80
N ARG A 149 -9.52 -4.97 -2.69
CA ARG A 149 -10.33 -6.14 -2.29
C ARG A 149 -9.50 -7.20 -1.56
N HIS A 150 -8.30 -7.50 -2.05
CA HIS A 150 -7.40 -8.45 -1.39
C HIS A 150 -6.87 -7.91 -0.06
N LEU A 151 -6.50 -6.61 -0.02
CA LEU A 151 -6.07 -5.99 1.24
C LEU A 151 -7.21 -6.03 2.28
N ARG A 152 -8.44 -5.71 1.87
CA ARG A 152 -9.62 -5.80 2.73
C ARG A 152 -9.85 -7.22 3.24
N ALA A 153 -9.83 -8.21 2.34
CA ALA A 153 -10.05 -9.61 2.70
C ALA A 153 -8.99 -10.14 3.69
N ALA A 154 -7.74 -9.67 3.60
CA ALA A 154 -6.68 -10.03 4.54
C ALA A 154 -6.81 -9.26 5.88
N LEU A 155 -7.28 -8.01 5.85
CA LEU A 155 -7.37 -7.16 7.04
C LEU A 155 -8.60 -7.48 7.92
N THR A 156 -9.74 -7.78 7.30
CA THR A 156 -10.99 -8.08 8.02
C THR A 156 -10.85 -9.20 9.07
N PRO A 157 -10.30 -10.41 8.77
CA PRO A 157 -10.20 -11.47 9.75
C PRO A 157 -9.31 -11.08 10.95
N LEU A 158 -8.18 -10.41 10.71
CA LEU A 158 -7.26 -9.97 11.77
C LEU A 158 -7.91 -8.98 12.74
N VAL A 159 -8.80 -8.12 12.23
CA VAL A 159 -9.54 -7.16 13.06
C VAL A 159 -10.68 -7.86 13.80
N THR A 160 -11.42 -8.77 13.15
CA THR A 160 -12.54 -9.49 13.78
C THR A 160 -12.09 -10.42 14.89
N GLU A 161 -11.06 -11.25 14.66
CA GLU A 161 -10.50 -12.19 15.65
C GLU A 161 -10.08 -11.46 16.94
N ARG A 162 -9.64 -10.21 16.82
CA ARG A 162 -9.27 -9.37 17.95
C ARG A 162 -10.42 -8.60 18.60
N VAL A 163 -11.53 -8.39 17.91
CA VAL A 163 -12.74 -7.82 18.53
C VAL A 163 -13.50 -8.91 19.32
N GLU A 164 -13.23 -10.19 19.04
CA GLU A 164 -13.74 -11.34 19.80
C GLU A 164 -12.72 -12.02 20.78
N PRO A 165 -12.01 -11.34 21.69
CA PRO A 165 -11.35 -12.02 22.79
C PRO A 165 -12.28 -11.99 24.02
N VAL A 166 -12.94 -13.12 24.27
CA VAL A 166 -13.47 -13.56 25.57
C VAL A 166 -14.65 -12.74 26.14
N GLN A 167 -15.87 -13.09 25.74
CA GLN A 167 -16.98 -13.20 26.68
C GLN A 167 -17.44 -14.66 26.66
N VAL A 168 -16.73 -15.50 27.41
CA VAL A 168 -17.34 -16.73 27.93
C VAL A 168 -17.66 -16.39 29.38
N ASP A 169 -18.75 -15.66 29.55
CA ASP A 169 -19.42 -15.59 30.84
C ASP A 169 -19.93 -17.02 31.10
N VAL A 170 -19.17 -17.77 31.88
CA VAL A 170 -19.63 -19.02 32.49
C VAL A 170 -20.62 -18.59 33.57
N ASP A 171 -21.85 -18.30 33.15
CA ASP A 171 -23.02 -18.44 34.02
C ASP A 171 -23.33 -19.94 34.08
N ASP A 172 -22.75 -20.58 35.09
CA ASP A 172 -23.14 -21.88 35.62
C ASP A 172 -23.22 -21.65 37.15
N ASP A 173 -24.25 -21.97 37.89
CA ASP A 173 -25.62 -22.42 37.67
C ASP A 173 -26.25 -22.38 39.08
N ASP A 174 -27.56 -22.26 39.14
CA ASP A 174 -28.42 -22.71 40.24
C ASP A 174 -28.16 -22.29 41.70
N THR A 175 -29.01 -21.39 42.20
CA THR A 175 -29.71 -21.71 43.46
C THR A 175 -31.18 -21.28 43.37
N GLU A 176 -32.03 -22.29 43.18
CA GLU A 176 -33.49 -22.25 43.14
C GLU A 176 -34.15 -21.65 44.41
N PRO A 177 -35.45 -21.28 44.32
CA PRO A 177 -36.15 -20.48 45.30
C PRO A 177 -36.72 -21.32 46.46
N THR A 178 -36.64 -20.80 47.69
CA THR A 178 -37.43 -21.34 48.81
C THR A 178 -38.22 -20.24 49.50
N ARG A 179 -39.53 -20.25 49.17
CA ARG A 179 -40.72 -20.04 50.01
C ARG A 179 -40.79 -18.87 50.99
#